data_AF-A0A965CTM7-F1
#
_entry.id   AF-A0A965CTM7-F1
#
_cell.length_a   1.000
_cell.length_b   1.000
_cell.length_c   1.000
_cell.angle_alpha   90.00
_cell.angle_beta   90.00
_cell.angle_gamma   90.00
#
_symmetry.space_group_name_H-M   'P 1'
#
loop_
_entity.id
_entity.type
_entity.pdbx_description
1 polymer ?
#
loop_
_entity_poly.entity_id
_entity_poly.type
_entity_poly.pdbx_seq_one_letter_code
_entity_poly.pdbx_strand_id
1 'polypeptide(L)' 'MQIAKRGRAAVAICSSAFTTLGRAQARALGHAALPIAVIPHPFGTRTRDEVKALAEACIDEVVRLATGQQTT' A
#
# COMPACT_ATOMS: atom_id res chain seq x y z
N MET A 1 -3.89 18.83 -9.84
CA MET A 1 -2.43 18.62 -10.01
C MET A 1 -1.58 19.49 -9.06
N GLN A 2 -1.97 19.73 -7.81
CA GLN A 2 -1.24 20.63 -6.88
C GLN A 2 -0.68 19.92 -5.64
N ILE A 3 -1.24 18.76 -5.23
CA ILE A 3 -0.65 17.94 -4.14
C ILE A 3 0.57 17.12 -4.63
N ALA A 4 0.56 16.68 -5.90
CA ALA A 4 1.72 16.11 -6.59
C ALA A 4 2.92 17.09 -6.69
N LYS A 5 2.68 18.41 -6.54
CA LYS A 5 3.71 19.45 -6.58
C LYS A 5 4.37 19.70 -5.22
N ARG A 6 3.87 19.08 -4.14
CA ARG A 6 4.42 19.24 -2.77
C ARG A 6 5.31 18.06 -2.31
N GLY A 7 5.67 17.13 -3.21
CA GLY A 7 6.77 16.20 -2.98
C GLY A 7 6.56 15.10 -1.93
N ARG A 8 5.32 14.76 -1.54
CA ARG A 8 5.05 13.55 -0.76
C ARG A 8 4.38 12.52 -1.68
N ALA A 9 5.06 11.41 -1.94
CA ALA A 9 4.46 10.31 -2.68
C ALA A 9 3.29 9.75 -1.87
N ALA A 10 2.18 9.46 -2.54
CA ALA A 10 1.03 8.81 -1.93
C ALA A 10 1.07 7.32 -2.28
N VAL A 11 0.88 6.47 -1.27
CA VAL A 11 0.73 5.02 -1.43
C VAL A 11 -0.60 4.61 -0.80
N ALA A 12 -1.34 3.74 -1.47
CA ALA A 12 -2.50 3.08 -0.87
C ALA A 12 -2.05 1.78 -0.21
N ILE A 13 -2.56 1.48 0.98
CA ILE A 13 -2.33 0.19 1.65
C ILE A 13 -3.62 -0.62 1.52
N CYS A 14 -3.52 -1.83 0.97
CA CYS A 14 -4.68 -2.66 0.67
C CYS A 14 -4.43 -4.11 1.10
N SER A 15 -5.43 -4.76 1.69
CA SER A 15 -5.40 -6.20 1.95
C SER A 15 -5.36 -6.98 0.62
N SER A 16 -4.63 -8.10 0.59
CA SER A 16 -4.59 -9.00 -0.57
C SER A 16 -5.98 -9.43 -1.04
N ALA A 17 -6.94 -9.55 -0.11
CA ALA A 17 -8.34 -9.87 -0.38
C ALA A 17 -9.06 -8.83 -1.27
N PHE A 18 -8.57 -7.58 -1.34
CA PHE A 18 -9.24 -6.48 -2.05
C PHE A 18 -8.39 -5.85 -3.15
N THR A 19 -7.27 -6.48 -3.54
CA THR A 19 -6.34 -5.92 -4.53
C THR A 19 -7.02 -5.57 -5.86
N THR A 20 -7.88 -6.46 -6.37
CA THR A 20 -8.60 -6.23 -7.64
C THR A 20 -9.53 -5.03 -7.56
N LEU A 21 -10.34 -4.94 -6.50
CA LEU A 21 -11.25 -3.82 -6.27
C LEU A 21 -10.48 -2.51 -6.04
N GLY A 22 -9.40 -2.54 -5.25
CA GLY A 22 -8.54 -1.39 -5.01
C GLY A 22 -7.92 -0.84 -6.30
N ARG A 23 -7.45 -1.72 -7.21
CA ARG A 23 -6.94 -1.30 -8.54
C ARG A 23 -8.04 -0.74 -9.43
N ALA A 24 -9.23 -1.35 -9.44
CA ALA A 24 -10.37 -0.85 -10.19
C ALA A 24 -10.79 0.55 -9.71
N GLN A 25 -10.87 0.75 -8.39
CA GLN A 25 -11.17 2.05 -7.79
C GLN A 25 -10.09 3.10 -8.12
N ALA A 26 -8.81 2.75 -7.99
CA ALA A 26 -7.71 3.66 -8.34
C ALA A 26 -7.80 4.13 -9.80
N ARG A 27 -8.13 3.23 -10.73
CA ARG A 27 -8.36 3.57 -12.14
C ARG A 27 -9.59 4.48 -12.31
N ALA A 28 -10.72 4.12 -11.70
CA ALA A 28 -11.96 4.89 -11.79
C ALA A 28 -11.82 6.32 -11.26
N LEU A 29 -10.97 6.52 -10.24
CA LEU A 29 -10.69 7.83 -9.65
C LEU A 29 -9.58 8.62 -10.38
N GLY A 30 -9.08 8.14 -11.52
CA GLY A 30 -8.02 8.83 -12.28
C GLY A 30 -6.60 8.68 -11.70
N HIS A 31 -6.39 7.69 -10.84
CA HIS A 31 -5.14 7.41 -10.14
C HIS A 31 -4.57 6.03 -10.52
N ALA A 32 -4.63 5.64 -11.79
CA ALA A 32 -4.21 4.32 -12.26
C ALA A 32 -2.75 3.96 -11.94
N ALA A 33 -1.88 4.98 -11.81
CA ALA A 33 -0.47 4.84 -11.46
C ALA A 33 -0.19 4.93 -9.95
N LEU A 34 -1.22 5.08 -9.10
CA LEU A 34 -1.04 5.13 -7.65
C LEU A 34 -0.45 3.80 -7.15
N PRO A 35 0.71 3.80 -6.48
CA PRO A 35 1.25 2.61 -5.86
C PRO A 35 0.28 2.04 -4.81
N ILE A 36 0.13 0.70 -4.82
CA ILE A 36 -0.67 -0.03 -3.84
C ILE A 36 0.24 -1.04 -3.15
N ALA A 37 0.53 -0.82 -1.86
CA ALA A 37 1.16 -1.81 -1.00
C ALA A 37 0.11 -2.87 -0.63
N VAL A 38 0.40 -4.13 -0.94
CA VAL A 38 -0.52 -5.25 -0.72
C VAL A 38 -0.13 -6.02 0.54
N ILE A 39 -1.02 -6.06 1.53
CA ILE A 39 -0.79 -6.71 2.83
C ILE A 39 -1.46 -8.08 2.88
N PRO A 40 -0.77 -9.16 3.26
CA PRO A 40 -1.34 -10.51 3.30
C PRO A 40 -2.56 -10.67 4.25
N HIS A 41 -3.71 -11.05 3.71
CA HIS A 41 -4.91 -11.45 4.48
C HIS A 41 -4.76 -12.90 5.03
N PRO A 42 -5.48 -13.35 6.09
CA PRO A 42 -6.51 -12.68 6.90
C PRO A 42 -6.05 -12.00 8.19
N PHE A 43 -6.63 -10.86 8.52
CA PHE A 43 -6.32 -10.16 9.78
C PHE A 43 -7.19 -10.62 10.96
N GLY A 44 -8.45 -11.00 10.71
CA GLY A 44 -9.42 -11.27 11.78
C GLY A 44 -9.13 -12.50 12.64
N THR A 45 -8.29 -13.41 12.16
CA THR A 45 -7.88 -14.62 12.90
C THR A 45 -6.53 -14.47 13.60
N ARG A 46 -5.91 -13.28 13.52
CA ARG A 46 -4.59 -13.01 14.08
C ARG A 46 -4.72 -12.31 15.42
N THR A 47 -3.85 -12.67 16.35
CA THR A 47 -3.60 -11.92 17.57
C THR A 47 -3.00 -10.54 17.27
N ARG A 48 -3.00 -9.66 18.26
CA ARG A 48 -2.40 -8.32 18.13
C ARG A 48 -0.90 -8.39 17.81
N ASP A 49 -0.18 -9.33 18.42
CA ASP A 49 1.25 -9.50 18.20
C ASP A 49 1.54 -10.03 16.79
N GLU A 50 0.72 -10.96 16.29
CA GLU A 50 0.81 -11.43 14.90
C GLU A 50 0.49 -10.32 13.88
N VAL A 51 -0.47 -9.44 14.18
CA VAL A 51 -0.73 -8.25 13.34
C VAL A 51 0.45 -7.28 13.36
N LYS A 52 1.10 -7.10 14.52
CA LYS A 52 2.29 -6.26 14.63
C LYS A 52 3.47 -6.85 13.83
N ALA A 53 3.73 -8.15 13.97
CA ALA A 53 4.75 -8.85 13.20
C ALA A 53 4.49 -8.77 11.68
N LEU A 54 3.22 -8.88 11.27
CA LEU A 54 2.83 -8.70 9.87
C LEU A 54 3.12 -7.27 9.37
N ALA A 55 2.84 -6.26 10.19
CA ALA A 55 3.13 -4.87 9.84
C ALA A 55 4.64 -4.63 9.72
N GLU A 56 5.43 -5.17 10.65
CA GLU A 56 6.90 -5.13 10.61
C GLU A 56 7.44 -5.80 9.34
N ALA A 57 6.89 -6.94 8.94
CA ALA A 57 7.29 -7.63 7.71
C ALA A 57 6.93 -6.87 6.41
N CYS A 58 5.96 -5.95 6.46
CA CYS A 58 5.49 -5.22 5.27
C CYS A 58 6.07 -3.79 5.17
N ILE A 59 6.71 -3.27 6.22
CA ILE A 59 7.05 -1.85 6.30
C ILE A 59 8.05 -1.42 5.23
N ASP A 60 9.04 -2.27 4.91
CA ASP A 60 10.07 -1.95 3.94
C ASP A 60 9.48 -1.72 2.55
N GLU A 61 8.50 -2.54 2.15
CA GLU A 61 7.79 -2.38 0.88
C GLU A 61 6.94 -1.11 0.85
N VAL A 62 6.25 -0.80 1.95
CA VAL A 62 5.47 0.44 2.08
C VAL A 62 6.39 1.66 1.96
N VAL A 63 7.54 1.64 2.63
CA VAL A 63 8.54 2.72 2.56
C VAL A 63 9.10 2.84 1.15
N ARG A 64 9.47 1.74 0.51
CA ARG A 64 9.97 1.72 -0.86
C ARG A 64 8.98 2.37 -1.83
N LEU A 65 7.70 2.01 -1.75
CA LEU A 65 6.64 2.57 -2.57
C LEU A 65 6.34 4.05 -2.25
N ALA A 66 6.42 4.45 -0.98
CA ALA A 66 6.15 5.82 -0.53
C ALA A 66 7.32 6.79 -0.81
N THR A 67 8.53 6.28 -1.00
CA THR A 67 9.74 7.08 -1.25
C THR A 67 10.21 7.02 -2.70
N GLY A 68 9.76 6.01 -3.47
CA GLY A 68 10.21 5.80 -4.84
C GLY A 68 11.65 5.27 -4.94
N GLN A 69 12.21 4.72 -3.85
CA GLN A 69 13.55 4.13 -3.86
C GLN A 69 13.57 2.86 -4.72
N GLN A 70 14.48 2.81 -5.69
CA GLN A 70 14.81 1.59 -6.44
C GLN A 70 15.95 0.88 -5.68
N THR A 71 15.70 -0.33 -5.17
CA THR A 71 16.77 -1.19 -4.66
C THR A 71 17.70 -1.54 -5.82
N THR A 72 18.97 -1.16 -5.70
CA THR A 72 20.05 -1.48 -6.64
C THR A 72 20.52 -2.91 -6.42
#